data_AF-A0A9K3IH14-F1
#
_entry.id   AF-A0A9K3IH14-F1
#
_cell.length_a   1.000
_cell.length_b   1.000
_cell.length_c   1.000
_cell.angle_alpha   90.00
_cell.angle_beta   90.00
_cell.angle_gamma   90.00
#
_symmetry.space_group_name_H-M   'P 1'
#
loop_
_entity.id
_entity.type
_entity.pdbx_description
1 polymer ?
#
loop_
_entity_poly.entity_id
_entity_poly.type
_entity_poly.pdbx_seq_one_letter_code
_entity_poly.pdbx_strand_id
1 'polypeptide(L)'
;MSGSGEGVCTALAISNAITNLCATVFGQLWRLEPLQVEKQQMWQREMDCLLCVSDHIVELILLLMEASSRSWLADRDQIFSSTFQLYEN
;
A
#
# COMPACT_ATOMS: atom_id res chain seq x y z
N MET A 1 -25.86 -8.69 -12.09
CA MET A 1 -24.72 -7.90 -12.59
C MET A 1 -24.98 -7.59 -14.06
N SER A 2 -25.39 -6.36 -14.40
CA SER A 2 -25.75 -5.94 -15.77
C SER A 2 -24.55 -5.56 -16.64
N GLY A 3 -23.36 -5.43 -16.05
CA GLY A 3 -22.13 -5.03 -16.75
C GLY A 3 -22.10 -3.57 -17.22
N SER A 4 -23.13 -2.77 -16.93
CA SER A 4 -23.32 -1.42 -17.46
C SER A 4 -22.51 -0.32 -16.76
N GLY A 5 -21.57 -0.66 -15.87
CA GLY A 5 -20.77 0.34 -15.13
C GLY A 5 -21.51 1.13 -14.04
N GLU A 6 -22.84 1.00 -13.94
CA GLU A 6 -23.72 1.61 -12.92
C GLU A 6 -23.57 0.97 -11.51
N GLY A 7 -22.38 0.45 -11.20
CA GLY A 7 -22.08 -0.20 -9.93
C GLY A 7 -21.69 0.78 -8.82
N VAL A 8 -21.34 0.23 -7.67
CA VAL A 8 -20.75 0.99 -6.57
C VAL A 8 -19.24 1.15 -6.76
N CYS A 9 -18.62 2.13 -6.08
CA CYS A 9 -17.17 2.28 -6.10
C CYS A 9 -16.48 1.02 -5.54
N THR A 10 -15.25 0.76 -5.99
CA THR A 10 -14.48 -0.44 -5.60
C THR A 10 -14.32 -0.56 -4.09
N ALA A 11 -14.09 0.56 -3.40
CA ALA A 11 -13.99 0.58 -1.94
C ALA A 11 -15.27 0.07 -1.26
N LEU A 12 -16.45 0.51 -1.72
CA LEU A 12 -17.72 0.06 -1.18
C LEU A 12 -18.02 -1.41 -1.57
N ALA A 13 -17.62 -1.82 -2.77
CA ALA A 13 -17.74 -3.22 -3.19
C ALA A 13 -16.92 -4.15 -2.27
N ILE A 14 -15.68 -3.79 -1.96
CA ILE A 14 -14.80 -4.55 -1.04
C ILE A 14 -15.40 -4.54 0.38
N SER A 15 -15.84 -3.38 0.88
CA SER A 15 -16.47 -3.28 2.20
C SER A 15 -17.71 -4.19 2.32
N ASN A 16 -18.56 -4.20 1.29
CA ASN A 16 -19.74 -5.06 1.24
C ASN A 16 -19.35 -6.54 1.15
N ALA A 17 -18.33 -6.88 0.37
CA ALA A 17 -17.82 -8.26 0.28
C ALA A 17 -17.29 -8.77 1.63
N ILE A 18 -16.49 -7.97 2.35
CA ILE A 18 -16.01 -8.32 3.71
C ILE A 18 -17.19 -8.54 4.66
N THR A 19 -18.15 -7.60 4.68
CA THR A 19 -19.33 -7.69 5.56
C THR A 19 -20.17 -8.94 5.26
N ASN A 20 -20.37 -9.27 3.99
CA ASN A 20 -21.10 -10.46 3.56
C ASN A 20 -20.34 -11.76 3.86
N LEU A 21 -19.00 -11.77 3.75
CA LEU A 21 -18.17 -12.90 4.14
C LEU A 21 -18.28 -13.15 5.66
N CYS A 22 -18.19 -12.09 6.47
CA CYS A 22 -18.39 -12.16 7.91
C CYS A 22 -19.77 -12.75 8.26
N ALA A 23 -20.84 -12.27 7.63
CA ALA A 23 -22.19 -12.79 7.83
C ALA A 23 -22.32 -14.26 7.44
N THR A 24 -21.63 -14.69 6.36
CA THR A 24 -21.67 -16.07 5.88
C THR A 24 -20.90 -17.03 6.81
N VAL A 25 -19.71 -16.63 7.27
CA VAL A 25 -18.85 -17.45 8.13
C VAL A 25 -19.39 -17.49 9.56
N PHE A 26 -19.68 -16.32 10.13
CA PHE A 26 -19.98 -16.15 11.55
C PHE A 26 -21.46 -15.90 11.86
N GLY A 27 -22.31 -15.60 10.88
CA GLY A 27 -23.71 -15.24 11.14
C GLY A 27 -24.57 -16.36 11.75
N GLN A 28 -24.06 -17.59 11.76
CA GLN A 28 -24.69 -18.74 12.40
C GLN A 28 -24.00 -19.16 13.72
N LEU A 29 -22.93 -18.48 14.14
CA LEU A 29 -22.27 -18.73 15.42
C LEU A 29 -22.99 -17.95 16.52
N TRP A 30 -23.80 -18.67 17.30
CA TRP A 30 -24.55 -18.13 18.44
C TRP A 30 -23.89 -18.43 19.79
N ARG A 31 -22.82 -19.23 19.79
CA ARG A 31 -22.06 -19.69 20.96
C ARG A 31 -20.58 -19.64 20.64
N LEU A 32 -19.74 -19.48 21.66
CA LEU A 32 -18.29 -19.62 21.53
C LEU A 32 -17.95 -21.09 21.33
N GLU A 33 -17.87 -21.50 20.07
CA GLU A 33 -17.46 -22.83 19.65
C GLU A 33 -16.38 -22.69 18.56
N PRO A 34 -15.46 -23.65 18.44
CA PRO A 34 -14.49 -23.65 17.35
C PRO A 34 -15.20 -23.64 15.99
N LEU A 35 -14.65 -22.90 15.03
CA LEU A 35 -15.16 -22.95 13.66
C LEU A 35 -14.91 -24.32 13.04
N GLN A 36 -15.88 -24.76 12.24
CA GLN A 36 -15.69 -25.89 11.35
C GLN A 36 -14.49 -25.63 10.44
N VAL A 37 -13.67 -26.65 10.21
CA VAL A 37 -12.41 -26.55 9.45
C VAL A 37 -12.65 -25.95 8.07
N GLU A 38 -13.76 -26.32 7.43
CA GLU A 38 -14.16 -25.83 6.10
C GLU A 38 -14.43 -24.33 6.12
N LYS A 39 -15.14 -23.83 7.14
CA LYS A 39 -15.42 -22.40 7.30
C LYS A 39 -14.17 -21.61 7.65
N GLN A 40 -13.26 -22.19 8.43
CA GLN A 40 -11.97 -21.58 8.75
C GLN A 40 -11.10 -21.43 7.49
N GLN A 41 -11.01 -22.47 6.67
CA GLN A 41 -10.26 -22.44 5.41
C GLN A 41 -10.87 -21.45 4.42
N MET A 42 -12.21 -21.44 4.29
CA MET A 42 -12.92 -20.47 3.46
C MET A 42 -12.66 -19.04 3.93
N TRP A 43 -12.76 -18.79 5.24
CA TRP A 43 -12.47 -17.47 5.81
C TRP A 43 -11.06 -17.00 5.47
N GLN A 44 -10.05 -17.82 5.70
CA GLN A 44 -8.66 -17.47 5.41
C GLN A 44 -8.48 -17.12 3.93
N ARG A 45 -8.89 -18.01 3.02
CA ARG A 45 -8.72 -17.81 1.57
C ARG A 45 -9.42 -16.55 1.05
N GLU A 46 -10.70 -16.37 1.41
CA GLU A 46 -11.50 -15.26 0.89
C GLU A 46 -11.07 -13.92 1.52
N MET A 47 -10.71 -13.91 2.80
CA MET A 47 -10.22 -12.70 3.46
C MET A 47 -8.85 -12.29 2.91
N ASP A 48 -7.94 -13.23 2.68
CA ASP A 48 -6.64 -12.95 2.05
C ASP A 48 -6.81 -12.35 0.65
N CYS A 49 -7.77 -12.87 -0.13
CA CYS A 49 -8.12 -12.32 -1.44
C CYS A 49 -8.63 -10.87 -1.34
N LEU A 50 -9.51 -10.58 -0.38
CA LEU A 50 -10.05 -9.23 -0.19
C LEU A 50 -9.01 -8.23 0.33
N LEU A 51 -8.04 -8.70 1.12
CA LEU A 51 -7.00 -7.85 1.72
C LEU A 51 -5.79 -7.63 0.82
N CYS A 52 -5.60 -8.42 -0.24
CA CYS A 52 -4.45 -8.26 -1.15
C CYS A 52 -4.35 -6.86 -1.80
N VAL A 53 -5.46 -6.12 -1.88
CA VAL A 53 -5.47 -4.73 -2.35
C VAL A 53 -4.61 -3.83 -1.47
N SER A 54 -4.57 -4.09 -0.16
CA SER A 54 -3.84 -3.28 0.81
C SER A 54 -2.33 -3.35 0.62
N ASP A 55 -1.81 -4.45 0.07
CA ASP A 55 -0.38 -4.59 -0.25
C ASP A 55 0.09 -3.60 -1.32
N HIS A 56 -0.85 -3.05 -2.08
CA HIS A 56 -0.60 -2.12 -3.18
C HIS A 56 -0.92 -0.66 -2.80
N ILE A 57 -1.47 -0.43 -1.60
CA ILE A 57 -1.72 0.92 -1.08
C ILE A 57 -0.42 1.39 -0.43
N VAL A 58 0.39 2.11 -1.21
CA VAL A 58 1.70 2.58 -0.79
C VAL A 58 1.73 4.11 -0.69
N GLU A 59 2.49 4.61 0.29
CA GLU A 59 2.82 6.03 0.37
C GLU A 59 4.13 6.29 -0.40
N LEU A 60 4.10 7.24 -1.33
CA LEU A 60 5.29 7.65 -2.06
C LEU A 60 6.10 8.62 -1.19
N ILE A 61 7.11 8.09 -0.49
CA ILE A 61 8.03 8.90 0.30
C ILE A 61 9.19 9.35 -0.60
N LEU A 62 9.40 10.66 -0.68
CA LEU A 62 10.62 11.22 -1.24
C LEU A 62 11.76 10.98 -0.24
N LEU A 63 12.37 9.79 -0.32
CA LEU A 63 13.69 9.59 0.25
C LEU A 63 14.64 10.41 -0.61
N LEU A 64 14.94 11.63 -0.16
CA LEU A 64 15.98 12.45 -0.74
C LEU A 64 17.18 11.54 -0.98
N MET A 65 17.58 11.41 -2.25
CA MET A 65 18.95 11.05 -2.64
C MET A 65 19.89 12.16 -2.14
N GLU A 66 19.87 12.45 -0.84
CA GLU A 66 20.69 13.48 -0.20
C GLU A 66 22.16 13.09 -0.21
N ALA A 67 22.45 11.80 -0.42
CA ALA A 67 23.79 11.30 -0.67
C ALA A 67 24.37 11.79 -2.01
N SER A 68 23.54 11.99 -3.05
CA SER A 68 24.05 12.45 -4.35
C SER A 68 24.21 13.97 -4.36
N SER A 69 23.22 14.72 -3.86
CA SER A 69 23.27 16.20 -3.88
C SER A 69 24.35 16.80 -2.97
N ARG A 70 24.71 16.17 -1.85
CA ARG A 70 25.84 16.65 -1.02
C ARG A 70 27.20 16.45 -1.69
N SER A 71 27.35 15.41 -2.52
CA SER A 71 28.54 15.19 -3.35
C SER A 71 28.67 16.30 -4.41
N TRP A 72 27.59 16.61 -5.13
CA TRP A 72 27.59 17.68 -6.13
C TRP A 72 27.78 19.09 -5.55
N LEU A 73 27.25 19.37 -4.34
CA LEU A 73 27.44 20.66 -3.68
C LEU A 73 28.86 20.84 -3.14
N ALA A 74 29.46 19.79 -2.57
CA ALA A 74 30.86 19.82 -2.14
C ALA A 74 31.83 20.01 -3.32
N ASP A 75 31.55 19.38 -4.46
CA ASP A 75 32.37 19.50 -5.67
C ASP A 75 32.22 20.89 -6.32
N ARG A 76 31.02 21.48 -6.28
CA ARG A 76 30.78 22.84 -6.79
C ARG A 76 31.53 23.91 -6.00
N ASP A 77 31.63 23.76 -4.69
CA ASP A 77 32.34 24.73 -3.83
C ASP A 77 33.87 24.63 -4.02
N GLN A 78 34.39 23.43 -4.30
CA GLN A 78 35.81 23.21 -4.62
C GLN A 78 36.19 23.76 -6.01
N ILE A 79 35.30 23.63 -6.99
CA ILE A 79 35.47 24.22 -8.33
C ILE A 79 35.50 25.75 -8.23
N PHE A 80 34.58 26.38 -7.48
CA PHE A 80 34.53 27.84 -7.33
C PHE A 80 35.79 28.41 -6.66
N SER A 81 36.37 27.71 -5.68
CA SER A 81 37.62 28.11 -5.04
C SER A 81 38.82 28.05 -6.00
N SER A 82 38.84 27.06 -6.90
CA SER A 82 39.93 26.86 -7.86
C SER A 82 39.89 27.86 -9.03
N THR A 83 38.69 28.26 -9.48
CA THR A 83 38.55 29.31 -10.50
C THR A 83 38.83 30.71 -9.98
N PHE A 84 38.58 30.99 -8.69
CA PHE A 84 38.88 32.30 -8.11
C PHE A 84 40.40 32.55 -7.99
N GLN A 85 41.19 31.53 -7.64
CA GLN A 85 42.66 31.65 -7.55
C GLN A 85 43.36 31.85 -8.91
N LEU A 86 42.75 31.39 -10.00
CA LEU A 86 43.27 31.61 -11.36
C LEU A 86 42.98 33.03 -11.89
N TYR A 87 42.06 33.77 -11.28
CA TYR A 87 41.70 35.13 -11.67
C TYR A 87 42.41 36.21 -10.84
N GLU A 88 43.14 35.82 -9.78
CA GLU A 88 43.89 36.72 -8.88
C GLU A 88 45.41 36.77 -9.16
N ASN A 89 45.91 36.21 -10.28
CA ASN A 89 47.30 36.37 -10.75
C ASN A 89 47.36 37.07 -12.11
#